data_AF-A0A7H4GQQ6-F1
#
_entry.id   AF-A0A7H4GQQ6-F1
#
_cell.length_a   1.000
_cell.length_b   1.000
_cell.length_c   1.000
_cell.angle_alpha   90.00
_cell.angle_beta   90.00
_cell.angle_gamma   90.00
#
_symmetry.space_group_name_H-M   'P 1'
#
loop_
_entity.id
_entity.type
_entity.pdbx_description
1 polymer ?
#
loop_
_entity_poly.entity_id
_entity_poly.type
_entity_poly.pdbx_seq_one_letter_code
_entity_poly.pdbx_strand_id
1 'polypeptide(L)' 'MDNISIRCVVFSNPEEKNWKAVALDLDIVTEADSKGEALESLNELIEMQISFAASRGEIGSIWKDAPEEYWRKYH' A
#
# COMPACT_ATOMS: atom_id res chain seq x y z
N MET A 1 7.82 -12.76 -16.32
CA MET A 1 6.95 -12.12 -15.31
C MET A 1 7.29 -10.66 -15.37
N ASP A 2 6.31 -9.82 -15.67
CA ASP A 2 6.51 -8.39 -15.67
C ASP A 2 6.87 -7.93 -14.25
N ASN A 3 7.87 -7.08 -14.11
CA ASN A 3 8.28 -6.56 -12.82
C ASN A 3 7.25 -5.50 -12.38
N ILE A 4 6.44 -5.81 -11.36
CA ILE A 4 5.44 -4.88 -10.82
C ILE A 4 6.14 -3.99 -9.78
N SER A 5 6.17 -2.68 -10.03
CA SER A 5 6.67 -1.69 -9.07
C SER A 5 5.49 -0.89 -8.54
N ILE A 6 5.40 -0.79 -7.20
CA ILE A 6 4.33 -0.08 -6.49
C ILE A 6 4.97 1.03 -5.67
N ARG A 7 4.46 2.25 -5.83
CA ARG A 7 4.86 3.45 -5.07
C ARG A 7 4.18 3.42 -3.71
N CYS A 8 4.95 3.71 -2.67
CA CYS A 8 4.41 3.81 -1.33
C CYS A 8 4.91 5.06 -0.60
N VAL A 9 4.10 5.52 0.35
CA VAL A 9 4.49 6.51 1.36
C VAL A 9 4.32 5.91 2.74
N VAL A 10 5.21 6.28 3.65
CA VAL A 10 5.12 5.91 5.06
C VAL A 10 5.37 7.13 5.91
N PHE A 11 4.44 7.43 6.81
CA PHE A 11 4.51 8.59 7.68
C PHE A 11 3.95 8.27 9.06
N SER A 12 4.43 8.98 10.08
CA SER A 12 3.85 8.89 11.42
C SER A 12 2.53 9.65 11.47
N ASN A 13 1.57 9.12 12.22
CA ASN A 13 0.35 9.83 12.62
C ASN A 13 0.46 10.16 14.12
N PRO A 14 0.88 11.39 14.49
CA PRO A 14 1.11 11.74 15.89
C PRO A 14 -0.15 11.70 16.75
N GLU A 15 -1.34 11.92 16.16
CA GLU A 15 -2.60 11.95 16.89
C GLU A 15 -2.99 10.55 17.41
N GLU A 16 -2.75 9.53 16.59
CA GLU A 16 -3.04 8.12 16.90
C GLU A 16 -1.84 7.37 17.46
N LYS A 17 -0.66 8.03 17.52
CA LYS A 17 0.62 7.44 17.96
C LYS A 17 1.02 6.19 17.17
N ASN A 18 0.64 6.10 15.90
CA ASN A 18 0.95 4.98 15.01
C ASN A 18 1.74 5.46 13.77
N TRP A 19 2.09 4.50 12.93
CA TRP A 19 2.67 4.68 11.61
C TRP A 19 1.66 4.23 10.57
N LYS A 20 1.56 4.99 9.49
CA LYS A 20 0.68 4.70 8.36
C LYS A 20 1.51 4.45 7.11
N ALA A 21 1.27 3.33 6.45
CA ALA A 21 1.86 3.00 5.15
C ALA A 21 0.76 2.91 4.10
N VAL A 22 1.00 3.52 2.93
CA VAL A 22 0.00 3.60 1.86
C VAL A 22 0.63 3.17 0.54
N ALA A 23 0.03 2.17 -0.12
CA ALA A 23 0.34 1.79 -1.48
C ALA A 23 -0.44 2.69 -2.44
N LEU A 24 0.24 3.66 -3.02
CA LEU A 24 -0.39 4.74 -3.77
C LEU A 24 -1.10 4.25 -5.04
N ASP A 25 -0.56 3.21 -5.68
CA ASP A 25 -1.11 2.67 -6.94
C ASP A 25 -2.27 1.68 -6.72
N LEU A 26 -2.54 1.28 -5.46
CA LEU A 26 -3.51 0.23 -5.11
C LEU A 26 -4.59 0.70 -4.13
N ASP A 27 -4.47 1.92 -3.58
CA ASP A 27 -5.34 2.45 -2.52
C ASP A 27 -5.44 1.49 -1.31
N ILE A 28 -4.30 0.88 -0.95
CA ILE A 28 -4.16 0.03 0.24
C ILE A 28 -3.47 0.84 1.33
N VAL A 29 -4.01 0.74 2.53
CA VAL A 29 -3.55 1.47 3.70
C VAL A 29 -3.38 0.50 4.86
N THR A 30 -2.25 0.58 5.56
CA THR A 30 -1.98 -0.16 6.80
C THR A 30 -1.50 0.79 7.88
N GLU A 31 -1.78 0.41 9.13
CA GLU A 31 -1.41 1.17 10.32
C GLU A 31 -0.81 0.22 11.36
N ALA A 32 0.27 0.63 12.02
CA ALA A 32 0.93 -0.15 13.07
C ALA A 32 1.71 0.74 14.04
N ASP A 33 2.12 0.20 15.20
CA ASP A 33 2.84 0.95 16.22
C ASP A 33 4.27 1.34 15.79
N SER A 34 4.82 0.64 14.81
CA SER A 34 6.13 0.92 14.24
C SER A 34 6.11 1.07 12.71
N LYS A 35 7.08 1.83 12.20
CA LYS A 35 7.30 2.01 10.76
C LYS A 35 7.50 0.67 10.04
N GLY A 36 8.22 -0.26 10.68
CA GLY A 36 8.56 -1.57 10.13
C GLY A 36 7.32 -2.45 9.97
N GLU A 37 6.51 -2.56 11.03
CA GLU A 37 5.27 -3.33 11.01
C GLU A 37 4.27 -2.78 9.98
N ALA A 38 4.13 -1.45 9.89
CA ALA A 38 3.23 -0.84 8.90
C ALA A 38 3.62 -1.22 7.47
N LEU A 39 4.93 -1.22 7.17
CA LEU A 39 5.47 -1.65 5.87
C LEU A 39 5.32 -3.15 5.62
N GLU A 40 5.57 -3.98 6.63
CA GLU A 40 5.43 -5.43 6.54
C GLU A 40 3.97 -5.80 6.26
N SER A 41 3.03 -5.27 7.03
CA SER A 41 1.60 -5.47 6.79
C SER A 41 1.16 -4.95 5.42
N LEU A 42 1.73 -3.84 4.94
CA LEU A 42 1.42 -3.33 3.60
C LEU A 42 1.87 -4.32 2.52
N ASN A 43 3.09 -4.86 2.63
CA ASN A 43 3.61 -5.85 1.69
C ASN A 43 2.75 -7.13 1.69
N GLU A 44 2.36 -7.64 2.86
CA GLU A 44 1.50 -8.82 2.96
C GLU A 44 0.15 -8.61 2.26
N LEU A 45 -0.49 -7.45 2.43
CA LEU A 45 -1.75 -7.13 1.76
C LEU A 45 -1.58 -6.96 0.25
N ILE A 46 -0.49 -6.32 -0.20
CA ILE A 46 -0.16 -6.20 -1.62
C ILE A 46 0.01 -7.60 -2.25
N GLU A 47 0.79 -8.46 -1.62
CA GLU A 47 1.04 -9.83 -2.09
C GLU A 47 -0.26 -10.64 -2.15
N MET A 48 -1.12 -10.50 -1.14
CA MET A 48 -2.43 -11.13 -1.11
C MET A 48 -3.32 -10.65 -2.27
N GLN A 49 -3.39 -9.34 -2.50
CA GLN A 49 -4.22 -8.75 -3.56
C GLN A 49 -3.72 -9.13 -4.95
N ILE A 50 -2.40 -9.11 -5.18
CA ILE A 50 -1.78 -9.59 -6.42
C ILE A 50 -2.09 -11.06 -6.64
N SER A 51 -1.91 -11.91 -5.61
CA SER A 51 -2.16 -13.34 -5.69
C SER A 51 -3.63 -13.65 -5.99
N PHE A 52 -4.56 -12.94 -5.34
CA PHE A 52 -5.99 -13.08 -5.58
C PHE A 52 -6.37 -12.70 -7.01
N ALA A 53 -5.91 -11.54 -7.49
CA ALA A 53 -6.18 -11.10 -8.85
C ALA A 53 -5.51 -12.02 -9.91
N ALA A 54 -4.30 -12.53 -9.62
CA ALA A 54 -3.60 -13.49 -10.47
C ALA A 54 -4.43 -14.77 -10.65
N SER A 55 -4.97 -15.30 -9.54
CA SER A 55 -5.77 -16.53 -9.54
C SER A 55 -7.04 -16.44 -10.39
N ARG A 56 -7.51 -15.21 -10.65
CA ARG A 56 -8.70 -14.92 -11.45
C ARG A 56 -8.39 -14.46 -12.87
N GLY A 57 -7.11 -14.29 -13.22
CA GLY A 57 -6.71 -13.70 -14.50
C GLY A 57 -7.04 -12.21 -14.64
N GLU A 58 -7.21 -11.51 -13.52
CA GLU A 58 -7.70 -10.13 -13.46
C GLU A 58 -6.64 -9.16 -12.89
N ILE A 59 -5.34 -9.39 -13.13
CA ILE A 59 -4.25 -8.56 -12.57
C ILE A 59 -4.46 -7.06 -12.81
N GLY A 60 -4.97 -6.65 -13.97
CA GLY A 60 -5.22 -5.24 -14.26
C GLY A 60 -6.25 -4.56 -13.35
N SER A 61 -7.06 -5.33 -12.62
CA SER A 61 -8.10 -4.81 -11.72
C SER A 61 -7.56 -4.31 -10.38
N ILE A 62 -6.31 -4.61 -10.03
CA ILE A 62 -5.74 -4.22 -8.73
C ILE A 62 -5.44 -2.71 -8.67
N TRP A 63 -5.23 -2.08 -9.82
CA TRP A 63 -4.81 -0.70 -9.92
C TRP A 63 -5.94 0.25 -9.53
N LYS A 64 -5.68 1.04 -8.50
CA LYS A 64 -6.60 2.04 -7.97
C LYS A 64 -5.80 3.12 -7.29
N ASP A 65 -5.79 4.32 -7.86
CA ASP A 65 -5.05 5.42 -7.27
C ASP A 65 -5.60 5.77 -5.89
N ALA A 66 -4.69 5.91 -4.92
CA ALA A 66 -5.00 6.42 -3.61
C ALA A 66 -5.45 7.90 -3.70
N PRO A 67 -6.20 8.39 -2.69
CA PRO A 67 -6.56 9.81 -2.58
C PRO A 67 -5.37 10.78 -2.77
N GLU A 68 -5.63 11.93 -3.40
CA GLU A 68 -4.60 12.95 -3.73
C GLU A 68 -3.78 13.40 -2.51
N GLU A 69 -4.38 13.40 -1.33
CA GLU A 69 -3.72 13.76 -0.07
C GLU A 69 -2.50 12.88 0.25
N TYR A 70 -2.50 11.61 -0.16
CA TYR A 70 -1.36 10.71 0.03
C TYR A 70 -0.27 10.96 -1.01
N TRP A 71 -0.64 11.27 -2.25
CA TRP A 71 0.32 11.65 -3.31
C TRP A 71 1.11 12.90 -2.94
N ARG A 72 0.47 13.88 -2.29
CA ARG A 72 1.15 15.08 -1.79
C ARG A 72 2.25 14.79 -0.76
N LYS A 73 2.21 13.63 -0.08
CA LYS A 73 3.25 13.19 0.87
C LYS A 73 4.41 12.44 0.22
N TYR A 74 4.30 12.11 -1.08
CA TYR A 74 5.33 11.40 -1.83
C TYR A 74 6.37 12.34 -2.47
N HIS A 75 6.06 13.65 -2.54
CA HIS A 75 6.87 14.68 -3.19
C HIS A 75 7.88 15.34 -2.25
#